data_AF-A0A166X993-F1
#
_entry.id   AF-A0A166X993-F1
#
_cell.length_a   1.000
_cell.length_b   1.000
_cell.length_c   1.000
_cell.angle_alpha   90.00
_cell.angle_beta   90.00
_cell.angle_gamma   90.00
#
_symmetry.space_group_name_H-M   'P 1'
#
loop_
_entity.id
_entity.type
_entity.pdbx_description
1 polymer ?
#
loop_
_entity_poly.entity_id
_entity_poly.type
_entity_poly.pdbx_seq_one_letter_code
_entity_poly.pdbx_strand_id
1 'polypeptide(L)'
;MIKTKLATAMLTFGLLSAPSLALEPLPDRARVQHMNTDLLLPDGSTLNVDVSFDCGSDYQNTAVMVMSDSGAKLIAAAYTHLYGEAAGQAVMDTWQTKQNASDPRKPTYLFILAPREQDINWKANKANKLNNLLSRVSISETNSLDQASETKPQIPVVLAGCGVRNHNSQQVQ
;
A
#
# COMPACT_ATOMS: atom_id res chain seq x y z
N MET A 1 -52.83 55.83 -40.16
CA MET A 1 -51.91 55.31 -41.20
C MET A 1 -50.51 55.83 -40.92
N ILE A 2 -49.53 54.92 -40.78
CA ILE A 2 -48.10 55.08 -41.12
C ILE A 2 -47.24 55.95 -40.18
N LYS A 3 -46.08 55.57 -39.63
CA LYS A 3 -45.29 54.32 -39.51
C LYS A 3 -44.29 54.59 -38.38
N THR A 4 -44.27 53.76 -37.34
CA THR A 4 -43.14 53.63 -36.41
C THR A 4 -42.03 52.84 -37.09
N LYS A 5 -40.78 53.32 -37.03
CA LYS A 5 -39.60 52.50 -37.34
C LYS A 5 -38.93 52.13 -36.03
N LEU A 6 -39.14 50.88 -35.61
CA LEU A 6 -38.32 50.19 -34.63
C LEU A 6 -36.89 50.14 -35.15
N ALA A 7 -35.95 50.71 -34.39
CA ALA A 7 -34.55 50.36 -34.48
C ALA A 7 -34.34 49.09 -33.65
N THR A 8 -34.20 47.96 -34.33
CA THR A 8 -33.93 46.65 -33.74
C THR A 8 -32.51 46.64 -33.20
N ALA A 9 -32.36 46.68 -31.87
CA ALA A 9 -31.09 46.44 -31.20
C ALA A 9 -30.67 44.98 -31.43
N MET A 10 -29.53 44.78 -32.11
CA MET A 10 -28.87 43.48 -32.19
C MET A 10 -28.38 43.10 -30.79
N LEU A 11 -29.13 42.20 -30.16
CA LEU A 11 -28.75 41.50 -28.95
C LEU A 11 -27.75 40.40 -29.36
N THR A 12 -26.46 40.75 -29.40
CA THR A 12 -25.39 39.77 -29.56
C THR A 12 -25.25 38.97 -28.27
N PHE A 13 -25.98 37.87 -28.23
CA PHE A 13 -25.89 36.82 -27.21
C PHE A 13 -24.56 36.07 -27.37
N GLY A 14 -23.45 36.73 -27.00
CA GLY A 14 -22.16 36.07 -26.81
C GLY A 14 -22.16 35.36 -25.47
N LEU A 15 -22.83 34.21 -25.39
CA LEU A 15 -22.67 33.29 -24.26
C LEU A 15 -21.21 32.84 -24.22
N LEU A 16 -20.47 33.36 -23.24
CA LEU A 16 -19.17 32.83 -22.84
C LEU A 16 -19.35 31.36 -22.44
N SER A 17 -19.08 30.44 -23.36
CA SER A 17 -18.79 29.05 -23.00
C SER A 17 -17.34 29.00 -22.50
N ALA A 18 -17.11 29.43 -21.27
CA ALA A 18 -15.89 29.04 -20.58
C ALA A 18 -15.95 27.51 -20.42
N PRO A 19 -14.96 26.75 -20.91
CA PRO A 19 -14.87 25.35 -20.56
C PRO A 19 -14.72 25.28 -19.04
N SER A 20 -15.71 24.73 -18.33
CA SER A 20 -15.49 24.32 -16.96
C SER A 20 -14.44 23.22 -17.00
N LEU A 21 -13.19 23.57 -16.73
CA LEU A 21 -12.17 22.60 -16.38
C LEU A 21 -12.65 21.97 -15.08
N ALA A 22 -13.34 20.84 -15.19
CA ALA A 22 -13.67 20.01 -14.05
C ALA A 22 -12.33 19.58 -13.45
N LEU A 23 -11.97 20.20 -12.31
CA LEU A 23 -10.80 19.80 -11.55
C LEU A 23 -10.96 18.31 -11.22
N GLU A 24 -9.97 17.51 -11.60
CA GLU A 24 -9.94 16.12 -11.15
C GLU A 24 -10.01 16.13 -9.62
N PRO A 25 -10.89 15.31 -9.01
CA PRO A 25 -10.99 15.25 -7.57
C PRO A 25 -9.62 14.88 -7.00
N LEU A 26 -9.14 15.68 -6.05
CA LEU A 26 -7.94 15.34 -5.30
C LEU A 26 -8.17 14.02 -4.56
N PRO A 27 -7.15 13.16 -4.42
CA PRO A 27 -7.28 11.94 -3.64
C PRO A 27 -7.61 12.25 -2.18
N ASP A 28 -8.53 11.48 -1.60
CA ASP A 28 -9.13 11.77 -0.28
C ASP A 28 -8.17 11.66 0.92
N ARG A 29 -7.00 11.04 0.76
CA ARG A 29 -6.05 10.80 1.87
C ARG A 29 -4.68 11.44 1.62
N ALA A 30 -4.21 12.19 2.62
CA ALA A 30 -2.83 12.67 2.68
C ALA A 30 -1.83 11.50 2.71
N ARG A 31 -0.62 11.74 2.20
CA ARG A 31 0.46 10.74 2.15
C ARG A 31 1.65 11.20 2.97
N VAL A 32 2.28 10.26 3.67
CA VAL A 32 3.62 10.49 4.22
C VAL A 32 4.58 10.57 3.05
N GLN A 33 5.17 11.75 2.84
CA GLN A 33 6.22 11.94 1.83
C GLN A 33 7.60 11.63 2.43
N HIS A 34 7.76 11.94 3.71
CA HIS A 34 9.06 11.93 4.37
C HIS A 34 8.92 11.68 5.87
N MET A 35 9.91 11.02 6.47
CA MET A 35 9.98 10.79 7.91
C MET A 35 11.42 10.95 8.40
N ASN A 36 11.62 11.85 9.35
CA ASN A 36 12.86 11.97 10.11
C ASN A 36 12.65 11.33 11.49
N THR A 37 13.54 10.43 11.90
CA THR A 37 13.40 9.71 13.17
C THR A 37 14.74 9.32 13.78
N ASP A 38 14.79 9.23 15.10
CA ASP A 38 15.95 8.73 15.84
C ASP A 38 15.80 7.25 16.17
N LEU A 39 16.77 6.45 15.76
CA LEU A 39 16.87 5.03 16.11
C LEU A 39 17.63 4.89 17.42
N LEU A 40 17.02 4.23 18.41
CA LEU A 40 17.75 3.77 19.59
C LEU A 40 18.53 2.49 19.24
N LEU A 41 19.85 2.55 19.35
CA LEU A 41 20.73 1.42 19.08
C LEU A 41 20.91 0.53 20.33
N PRO A 42 21.35 -0.74 20.16
CA PRO A 42 21.53 -1.66 21.29
C PRO A 42 22.57 -1.20 22.32
N ASP A 43 23.51 -0.35 21.92
CA ASP A 43 24.51 0.26 22.82
C ASP A 43 23.97 1.50 23.55
N GLY A 44 22.70 1.87 23.32
CA GLY A 44 22.03 3.02 23.92
C GLY A 44 22.26 4.34 23.18
N SER A 45 23.07 4.36 22.12
CA SER A 45 23.25 5.55 21.28
C SER A 45 22.04 5.79 20.35
N THR A 46 21.92 7.01 19.82
CA THR A 46 20.89 7.37 18.84
C THR A 46 21.48 7.56 17.45
N LEU A 47 20.74 7.14 16.43
CA LEU A 47 21.07 7.36 15.03
C LEU A 47 19.89 8.06 14.34
N ASN A 48 20.07 9.31 13.92
CA ASN A 48 19.07 10.01 13.13
C ASN A 48 19.03 9.43 11.71
N VAL A 49 17.84 9.10 11.24
CA VAL A 49 17.60 8.58 9.91
C VAL A 49 16.49 9.34 9.22
N ASP A 50 16.65 9.46 7.91
CA ASP A 50 15.76 10.20 7.03
C ASP A 50 15.20 9.23 5.98
N VAL A 51 13.88 9.07 5.96
CA VAL A 51 13.20 8.08 5.11
C VAL A 51 12.31 8.81 4.13
N SER A 52 12.67 8.74 2.85
CA SER A 52 11.82 9.24 1.77
C SER A 52 10.89 8.16 1.21
N PHE A 53 9.64 8.55 0.97
CA PHE A 53 8.59 7.76 0.36
C PHE A 53 8.14 8.35 -0.99
N ASP A 54 8.96 9.21 -1.59
CA ASP A 54 8.69 9.87 -2.86
C ASP A 54 9.15 9.08 -4.10
N CYS A 55 8.79 9.61 -5.27
CA CYS A 55 8.92 8.99 -6.58
C CYS A 55 10.39 8.66 -6.89
N GLY A 56 10.75 7.38 -6.85
CA GLY A 56 12.13 6.90 -7.05
C GLY A 56 12.74 6.21 -5.82
N SER A 57 12.12 6.34 -4.65
CA SER A 57 12.49 5.55 -3.47
C SER A 57 11.99 4.10 -3.58
N ASP A 58 12.80 3.13 -3.14
CA ASP A 58 12.37 1.74 -2.91
C ASP A 58 11.14 1.67 -1.98
N TYR A 59 10.86 2.73 -1.22
CA TYR A 59 9.78 2.81 -0.24
C TYR A 59 8.53 3.56 -0.73
N GLN A 60 8.47 4.00 -1.99
CA GLN A 60 7.38 4.86 -2.50
C GLN A 60 5.97 4.28 -2.33
N ASN A 61 5.86 2.94 -2.30
CA ASN A 61 4.62 2.19 -2.14
C ASN A 61 4.50 1.55 -0.75
N THR A 62 5.15 2.12 0.26
CA THR A 62 5.02 1.64 1.64
C THR A 62 3.58 1.77 2.11
N ALA A 63 2.96 0.63 2.36
CA ALA A 63 1.64 0.53 2.96
C ALA A 63 1.72 0.39 4.48
N VAL A 64 2.73 -0.33 4.99
CA VAL A 64 2.94 -0.54 6.43
C VAL A 64 4.43 -0.52 6.76
N MET A 65 4.78 0.15 7.86
CA MET A 65 6.07 -0.03 8.53
C MET A 65 5.91 -0.86 9.79
N VAL A 66 6.77 -1.86 9.95
CA VAL A 66 6.82 -2.73 11.13
C VAL A 66 8.09 -2.42 11.89
N MET A 67 7.97 -2.17 13.20
CA MET A 67 9.11 -1.68 14.01
C MET A 67 9.43 -2.58 15.21
N SER A 68 8.74 -3.71 15.37
CA SER A 68 8.87 -4.58 16.54
C SER A 68 8.58 -6.04 16.23
N ASP A 69 9.05 -6.93 17.11
CA ASP A 69 8.75 -8.37 17.05
C ASP A 69 7.25 -8.67 17.05
N SER A 70 6.47 -7.94 17.86
CA SER A 70 5.02 -8.12 17.91
C SER A 70 4.35 -7.69 16.60
N GLY A 71 4.78 -6.56 16.03
CA GLY A 71 4.33 -6.11 14.72
C GLY A 71 4.67 -7.13 13.62
N ALA A 72 5.89 -7.68 13.62
CA ALA A 72 6.31 -8.67 12.62
C ALA A 72 5.45 -9.93 12.69
N LYS A 73 5.16 -10.42 13.90
CA LYS A 73 4.26 -11.57 14.12
C LYS A 73 2.82 -11.29 13.65
N LEU A 74 2.30 -10.10 13.90
CA LEU A 74 0.96 -9.71 13.44
C LEU A 74 0.88 -9.71 11.91
N ILE A 75 1.88 -9.12 11.23
CA ILE A 75 1.94 -9.13 9.77
C ILE A 75 2.14 -10.55 9.23
N ALA A 76 3.00 -11.37 9.84
CA ALA A 76 3.18 -12.76 9.45
C ALA A 76 1.89 -13.58 9.58
N ALA A 77 1.10 -13.36 10.64
CA ALA A 77 -0.22 -13.98 10.80
C ALA A 77 -1.19 -13.53 9.69
N ALA A 78 -1.23 -12.24 9.37
CA ALA A 78 -2.03 -11.72 8.27
C ALA A 78 -1.61 -12.31 6.91
N TYR A 79 -0.30 -12.39 6.63
CA TYR A 79 0.24 -13.00 5.42
C TYR A 79 -0.09 -14.49 5.34
N THR A 80 -0.01 -15.20 6.47
CA THR A 80 -0.41 -16.61 6.56
C THR A 80 -1.88 -16.78 6.20
N HIS A 81 -2.75 -15.93 6.75
CA HIS A 81 -4.19 -15.99 6.47
C HIS A 81 -4.53 -15.67 5.02
N LEU A 82 -3.91 -14.64 4.44
CA LEU A 82 -4.25 -14.14 3.11
C LEU A 82 -3.56 -14.93 1.98
N TYR A 83 -2.34 -15.41 2.22
CA TYR A 83 -1.44 -15.92 1.18
C TYR A 83 -0.84 -17.30 1.50
N GLY A 84 -1.05 -17.84 2.70
CA GLY A 84 -0.59 -19.16 3.15
C GLY A 84 0.68 -19.13 4.00
N GLU A 85 0.98 -20.24 4.67
CA GLU A 85 2.07 -20.38 5.66
C GLU A 85 3.43 -19.92 5.14
N ALA A 86 3.78 -20.24 3.89
CA ALA A 86 5.05 -19.83 3.29
C ALA A 86 5.21 -18.30 3.21
N ALA A 87 4.13 -17.56 2.98
CA ALA A 87 4.15 -16.11 2.93
C ALA A 87 4.34 -15.50 4.33
N GLY A 88 3.70 -16.07 5.36
CA GLY A 88 3.94 -15.67 6.74
C GLY A 88 5.34 -16.00 7.21
N GLN A 89 5.87 -17.17 6.82
CA GLN A 89 7.25 -17.55 7.13
C GLN A 89 8.24 -16.59 6.48
N ALA A 90 8.03 -16.19 5.22
CA ALA A 90 8.87 -15.21 4.54
C ALA A 90 8.94 -13.85 5.28
N VAL A 91 7.82 -13.39 5.86
CA VAL A 91 7.83 -12.18 6.72
C VAL A 91 8.77 -12.38 7.91
N MET A 92 8.64 -13.51 8.60
CA MET A 92 9.44 -13.79 9.79
C MET A 92 10.92 -14.00 9.47
N ASP A 93 11.23 -14.69 8.37
CA ASP A 93 12.60 -14.88 7.90
C ASP A 93 13.24 -13.54 7.55
N THR A 94 12.50 -12.65 6.87
CA THR A 94 12.96 -11.29 6.54
C THR A 94 13.23 -10.47 7.80
N TRP A 95 12.42 -10.60 8.85
CA TRP A 95 12.63 -9.92 10.13
C TRP A 95 13.80 -10.48 10.93
N GLN A 96 13.97 -11.81 10.93
CA GLN A 96 14.94 -12.48 11.79
C GLN A 96 16.33 -12.61 11.16
N THR A 97 16.45 -12.36 9.87
CA THR A 97 17.70 -12.50 9.11
C THR A 97 18.29 -11.13 8.80
N LYS A 98 19.61 -11.00 8.96
CA LYS A 98 20.33 -9.80 8.52
C LYS A 98 20.21 -9.66 7.00
N GLN A 99 20.07 -8.44 6.50
CA GLN A 99 19.97 -8.20 5.06
C GLN A 99 21.24 -8.66 4.34
N ASN A 100 22.41 -8.36 4.92
CA ASN A 100 23.70 -8.91 4.53
C ASN A 100 24.37 -9.58 5.72
N ALA A 101 25.15 -10.64 5.48
CA ALA A 101 25.86 -11.36 6.55
C ALA A 101 26.80 -10.46 7.36
N SER A 102 27.38 -9.45 6.70
CA SER A 102 28.28 -8.45 7.29
C SER A 102 27.56 -7.36 8.09
N ASP A 103 26.23 -7.25 8.02
CA ASP A 103 25.52 -6.19 8.71
C ASP A 103 25.68 -6.36 10.23
N PRO A 104 25.83 -5.27 11.00
CA PRO A 104 26.06 -5.36 12.43
C PRO A 104 24.83 -5.91 13.18
N ARG A 105 23.64 -5.79 12.60
CA ARG A 105 22.36 -6.09 13.24
C ARG A 105 21.30 -6.60 12.27
N LYS A 106 20.24 -7.17 12.82
CA LYS A 106 18.99 -7.48 12.12
C LYS A 106 18.27 -6.18 11.70
N PRO A 107 17.25 -6.27 10.83
CA PRO A 107 16.50 -5.10 10.39
C PRO A 107 15.89 -4.33 11.56
N THR A 108 15.88 -3.01 11.45
CA THR A 108 15.17 -2.10 12.36
C THR A 108 13.69 -2.04 11.99
N TYR A 109 13.41 -2.08 10.69
CA TYR A 109 12.07 -1.97 10.13
C TYR A 109 11.81 -3.03 9.07
N LEU A 110 10.55 -3.42 8.92
CA LEU A 110 10.06 -3.96 7.65
C LEU A 110 9.18 -2.91 6.96
N PHE A 111 9.37 -2.78 5.65
CA PHE A 111 8.48 -2.05 4.77
C PHE A 111 7.63 -3.06 4.01
N ILE A 112 6.31 -2.94 4.16
CA ILE A 112 5.35 -3.71 3.38
C ILE A 112 4.94 -2.84 2.20
N LEU A 113 5.36 -3.23 1.00
CA LEU A 113 5.05 -2.51 -0.23
C LEU A 113 3.84 -3.11 -0.91
N ALA A 114 2.81 -2.29 -1.12
CA ALA A 114 1.61 -2.67 -1.85
C ALA A 114 1.19 -1.53 -2.78
N PRO A 115 0.59 -1.83 -3.94
CA PRO A 115 -0.10 -0.81 -4.73
C PRO A 115 -1.11 -0.06 -3.86
N ARG A 116 -1.27 1.24 -4.11
CA ARG A 116 -2.18 2.10 -3.35
C ARG A 116 -3.61 1.56 -3.32
N GLU A 117 -4.04 1.03 -4.46
CA GLU A 117 -5.34 0.45 -4.66
C GLU A 117 -5.13 -1.01 -5.02
N GLN A 118 -4.94 -1.82 -3.99
CA GLN A 118 -4.95 -3.27 -4.12
C GLN A 118 -6.24 -3.81 -3.51
N ASP A 119 -7.04 -4.48 -4.33
CA ASP A 119 -8.20 -5.20 -3.83
C ASP A 119 -7.73 -6.47 -3.10
N ILE A 120 -7.78 -6.43 -1.77
CA ILE A 120 -7.49 -7.56 -0.90
C ILE A 120 -8.82 -7.97 -0.27
N ASN A 121 -9.34 -9.11 -0.69
CA ASN A 121 -10.46 -9.75 -0.01
C ASN A 121 -9.98 -10.36 1.32
N TRP A 122 -9.85 -9.52 2.33
CA TRP A 122 -9.38 -9.91 3.66
C TRP A 122 -10.37 -10.81 4.41
N LYS A 123 -11.62 -10.89 3.94
CA LYS A 123 -12.67 -11.77 4.45
C LYS A 123 -12.66 -13.15 3.78
N ALA A 124 -11.88 -13.33 2.71
CA ALA A 124 -11.82 -14.59 2.00
C ALA A 124 -11.23 -15.66 2.93
N ASN A 125 -12.07 -16.61 3.34
CA ASN A 125 -11.62 -17.81 4.03
C ASN A 125 -10.82 -18.69 3.07
N LYS A 126 -9.50 -18.52 3.00
CA LYS A 126 -8.66 -19.58 2.45
C LYS A 126 -8.63 -20.73 3.46
N ALA A 127 -9.22 -21.86 3.06
CA ALA A 127 -9.28 -23.04 3.89
C ALA A 127 -7.85 -23.53 4.20
N ASN A 128 -7.37 -23.25 5.41
CA ASN A 128 -6.16 -23.87 5.92
C ASN A 128 -6.38 -25.39 6.03
N LYS A 129 -5.32 -26.20 5.91
CA LYS A 129 -5.40 -27.68 5.91
C LYS A 129 -6.18 -28.23 7.13
N LEU A 130 -6.12 -27.53 8.26
CA LEU A 130 -6.92 -27.77 9.46
C LEU A 130 -8.41 -27.44 9.28
N ASN A 131 -8.75 -26.31 8.64
CA ASN A 131 -10.14 -25.95 8.34
C ASN A 131 -10.79 -26.94 7.36
N ASN A 132 -10.01 -27.51 6.42
CA ASN A 132 -10.46 -28.57 5.52
C ASN A 132 -10.66 -29.93 6.20
N LEU A 133 -9.99 -30.18 7.32
CA LEU A 133 -10.21 -31.38 8.14
C LEU A 133 -11.42 -31.22 9.06
N LEU A 134 -11.62 -30.02 9.62
CA LEU A 134 -12.76 -29.70 10.47
C LEU A 134 -14.07 -29.53 9.68
N SER A 135 -14.02 -28.99 8.46
CA SER A 135 -15.19 -28.90 7.57
C SER A 135 -15.69 -30.26 7.10
N ARG A 136 -14.84 -31.29 7.06
CA ARG A 136 -15.24 -32.69 6.79
C ARG A 136 -15.99 -33.34 7.95
N VAL A 137 -15.91 -32.78 9.16
CA VAL A 137 -16.64 -33.29 10.34
C VAL A 137 -18.04 -32.65 10.44
N SER A 138 -18.33 -31.60 9.66
CA SER A 138 -19.64 -30.97 9.59
C SER A 138 -20.41 -31.44 8.36
N ILE A 139 -21.23 -32.48 8.52
CA ILE A 139 -22.22 -32.90 7.51
C ILE A 139 -23.40 -31.92 7.55
N SER A 140 -23.54 -31.09 6.50
CA SER A 140 -24.78 -30.79 5.76
C SER A 140 -24.67 -29.47 4.98
N GLU A 141 -24.84 -29.56 3.66
CA GLU A 141 -25.38 -28.57 2.69
C GLU A 141 -24.76 -27.16 2.63
N THR A 142 -24.46 -26.52 1.50
CA THR A 142 -24.98 -26.54 0.12
C THR A 142 -23.85 -26.17 -0.86
N ASN A 143 -23.91 -26.69 -2.09
CA ASN A 143 -23.05 -26.26 -3.19
C ASN A 143 -23.32 -24.80 -3.57
N SER A 144 -22.32 -23.94 -3.47
CA SER A 144 -22.24 -22.69 -4.23
C SER A 144 -20.98 -22.71 -5.08
N LEU A 145 -21.18 -22.83 -6.40
CA LEU A 145 -20.17 -22.52 -7.40
C LEU A 145 -19.91 -21.01 -7.33
N ASP A 146 -18.75 -20.61 -6.82
CA ASP A 146 -18.20 -19.29 -7.10
C ASP A 146 -17.09 -19.46 -8.15
N GLN A 147 -17.44 -19.18 -9.40
CA GLN A 147 -16.46 -18.79 -10.41
C GLN A 147 -15.95 -17.39 -10.05
N ALA A 148 -14.87 -17.33 -9.27
CA ALA A 148 -14.11 -16.10 -9.11
C ALA A 148 -12.96 -16.12 -10.14
N SER A 149 -12.97 -15.13 -11.03
CA SER A 149 -11.90 -14.82 -11.97
C SER A 149 -10.53 -14.90 -11.28
N GLU A 150 -9.68 -15.84 -11.71
CA GLU A 150 -8.33 -16.04 -11.19
C GLU A 150 -7.37 -14.93 -11.64
N THR A 151 -7.50 -13.74 -11.05
CA THR A 151 -6.36 -12.83 -10.99
C THR A 151 -5.63 -13.16 -9.70
N LYS A 152 -4.54 -13.94 -9.77
CA LYS A 152 -3.76 -14.32 -8.59
C LYS A 152 -3.39 -13.04 -7.81
N PRO A 153 -3.82 -12.90 -6.54
CA PRO A 153 -3.57 -11.68 -5.79
C PRO A 153 -2.06 -11.48 -5.66
N GLN A 154 -1.58 -10.31 -6.08
CA GLN A 154 -0.17 -9.95 -5.97
C GLN A 154 0.19 -9.86 -4.48
N ILE A 155 1.08 -10.72 -4.00
CA ILE A 155 1.46 -10.71 -2.58
C ILE A 155 2.26 -9.41 -2.35
N PRO A 156 1.88 -8.56 -1.37
CA PRO A 156 2.67 -7.38 -1.04
C PRO A 156 4.11 -7.75 -0.69
N VAL A 157 5.07 -6.90 -1.10
CA VAL A 157 6.49 -7.20 -0.96
C VAL A 157 6.96 -6.78 0.43
N VAL A 158 7.73 -7.64 1.09
CA VAL A 158 8.34 -7.35 2.40
C VAL A 158 9.80 -6.97 2.16
N LEU A 159 10.19 -5.76 2.57
CA LEU A 159 11.59 -5.31 2.52
C LEU A 159 12.12 -5.04 3.92
N ALA A 160 13.34 -5.52 4.19
CA ALA A 160 14.08 -5.17 5.39
C ALA A 160 14.75 -3.81 5.27
N GLY A 161 14.69 -3.01 6.34
CA GLY A 161 15.39 -1.73 6.48
C GLY A 161 16.22 -1.65 7.76
N CYS A 162 17.48 -1.23 7.64
CA CYS A 162 18.43 -1.10 8.76
C CYS A 162 18.79 0.37 9.11
N GLY A 163 18.30 1.34 8.32
CA GLY A 163 18.65 2.76 8.37
C GLY A 163 18.41 3.44 7.01
N VAL A 164 19.13 4.52 6.70
CA VAL A 164 19.08 5.16 5.38
C VAL A 164 19.69 4.24 4.32
N ARG A 165 18.95 3.96 3.24
CA ARG A 165 19.56 3.52 1.97
C ARG A 165 19.92 4.80 1.20
N ASN A 166 21.11 4.84 0.63
CA ASN A 166 21.58 5.95 -0.19
C ASN A 166 20.50 6.39 -1.19
N HIS A 167 20.01 7.62 -1.03
CA HIS A 167 19.23 8.27 -2.08
C HIS A 167 20.11 8.36 -3.33
N ASN A 168 19.69 7.76 -4.44
CA ASN A 168 20.29 8.10 -5.73
C ASN A 168 19.70 9.43 -6.18
N SER A 169 20.39 10.53 -5.88
CA SER A 169 19.96 11.89 -6.22
C SER A 169 19.78 12.12 -7.72
N GLN A 170 20.20 11.17 -8.58
CA GLN A 170 20.03 11.27 -10.03
C GLN A 170 18.70 10.74 -10.56
N GLN A 171 17.82 10.21 -9.70
CA GLN A 171 16.48 9.75 -10.10
C GLN A 171 15.34 10.71 -9.73
N VAL A 172 15.67 11.86 -9.13
CA VAL A 172 14.71 12.96 -8.91
C VAL A 172 14.75 13.85 -10.17
N GLN A 173 13.93 13.51 -11.16
CA GLN A 173 13.56 14.42 -12.27
C GLN A 173 12.12 14.86 -12.11
#